data_AF-A0AA88H7F3-F1
#
_entry.id   AF-A0AA88H7F3-F1
#
_cell.length_a   1.000
_cell.length_b   1.000
_cell.length_c   1.000
_cell.angle_alpha   90.00
_cell.angle_beta   90.00
_cell.angle_gamma   90.00
#
_symmetry.space_group_name_H-M   'P 1'
#
loop_
_entity.id
_entity.type
_entity.pdbx_description
1 polymer ?
#
loop_
_entity_poly.entity_id
_entity_poly.type
_entity_poly.pdbx_seq_one_letter_code
_entity_poly.pdbx_strand_id
1 'polypeptide(L)'
;MLFICVITFYGTDFKPYDVPIPRKNQVWAILHEESPKNNPILCNPAIAEFFNYSATYSQFSDIPLTLVHLKSIEQIIDLTYFKSTQEKSIVAKKEGLASIIYVQSACDAPSQRDIYVKELMKFISIDSYGKCLNNKPLPTSLRNPTGSMEEPQFLDLISKYKFAIAFENAVTDDYITEKLWRPIRLGTVPIYLGAPNIK
;
A
#
# COMPACT_ATOMS: atom_id res chain seq x y z
N MET A 1 34.73 -19.61 18.43
CA MET A 1 33.75 -18.63 17.90
C MET A 1 32.65 -19.43 17.22
N LEU A 2 31.48 -19.56 17.83
CA LEU A 2 30.34 -20.23 17.22
C LEU A 2 29.74 -19.28 16.18
N PHE A 3 29.89 -19.61 14.89
CA PHE A 3 29.19 -18.90 13.83
C PHE A 3 27.72 -19.33 13.87
N ILE A 4 26.84 -18.43 14.28
CA ILE A 4 25.39 -18.64 14.15
C ILE A 4 25.06 -18.45 12.68
N CYS A 5 24.58 -19.52 12.02
CA CYS A 5 24.06 -19.45 10.67
C CYS A 5 22.58 -19.07 10.74
N VAL A 6 22.24 -17.90 10.19
CA VAL A 6 20.85 -17.44 10.04
C VAL A 6 20.46 -17.58 8.57
N ILE A 7 19.33 -18.22 8.33
CA ILE A 7 18.71 -18.31 7.00
C ILE A 7 17.46 -17.45 7.03
N THR A 8 17.46 -16.38 6.26
CA THR A 8 16.32 -15.47 6.12
C THR A 8 15.54 -15.84 4.87
N PHE A 9 14.24 -16.07 5.05
CA PHE A 9 13.30 -16.32 3.97
C PHE A 9 12.56 -15.03 3.66
N TYR A 10 12.41 -14.71 2.36
CA TYR A 10 11.53 -13.63 1.95
C TYR A 10 10.11 -14.19 1.78
N GLY A 11 9.17 -13.68 2.58
CA GLY A 11 7.84 -14.27 2.72
C GLY A 11 7.02 -14.26 1.44
N THR A 12 7.27 -13.34 0.52
CA THR A 12 6.61 -13.33 -0.80
C THR A 12 6.94 -14.57 -1.62
N ASP A 13 8.22 -14.97 -1.61
CA ASP A 13 8.72 -16.09 -2.41
C ASP A 13 8.73 -17.41 -1.63
N PHE A 14 8.46 -17.36 -0.32
CA PHE A 14 8.52 -18.51 0.57
C PHE A 14 7.53 -19.60 0.18
N LYS A 15 8.05 -20.81 0.00
CA LYS A 15 7.27 -22.05 -0.07
C LYS A 15 7.70 -22.99 1.05
N PRO A 16 6.76 -23.72 1.68
CA PRO A 16 7.10 -24.62 2.80
C PRO A 16 8.13 -25.70 2.45
N TYR A 17 8.25 -26.08 1.18
CA TYR A 17 9.19 -27.09 0.71
C TYR A 17 10.56 -26.52 0.30
N ASP A 18 10.76 -25.20 0.33
CA ASP A 18 12.06 -24.57 0.07
C ASP A 18 12.96 -24.53 1.32
N VAL A 19 12.48 -25.07 2.44
CA VAL A 19 13.24 -25.09 3.71
C VAL A 19 14.30 -26.20 3.70
N PRO A 20 15.54 -25.92 4.16
CA PRO A 20 16.61 -26.90 4.17
C PRO A 20 16.37 -27.95 5.26
N ILE A 21 15.89 -29.13 4.86
CA ILE A 21 15.68 -30.29 5.74
C ILE A 21 16.86 -31.29 5.68
N PRO A 22 17.25 -31.90 6.81
CA PRO A 22 16.75 -31.63 8.16
C PRO A 22 17.28 -30.28 8.67
N ARG A 23 16.49 -29.60 9.52
CA ARG A 23 16.93 -28.36 10.19
C ARG A 23 18.13 -28.67 11.08
N LYS A 24 19.29 -28.09 10.78
CA LYS A 24 20.55 -28.36 11.50
C LYS A 24 21.03 -27.09 12.20
N ASN A 25 20.75 -26.93 13.49
CA ASN A 25 21.25 -25.82 14.34
C ASN A 25 21.16 -24.39 13.72
N GLN A 26 20.41 -24.20 12.63
CA GLN A 26 20.26 -22.94 11.94
C GLN A 26 19.10 -22.18 12.57
N VAL A 27 19.28 -20.89 12.69
CA VAL A 27 18.20 -19.96 12.98
C VAL A 27 17.48 -19.66 11.68
N TRP A 28 16.16 -19.80 11.66
CA TRP A 28 15.34 -19.41 10.51
C TRP A 28 14.63 -18.11 10.84
N ALA A 29 14.71 -17.13 9.95
CA ALA A 29 14.02 -15.86 10.08
C ALA A 29 13.13 -15.60 8.87
N ILE A 30 12.01 -14.90 9.06
CA ILE A 30 11.11 -14.51 7.97
C ILE A 30 11.12 -12.99 7.82
N LEU A 31 11.28 -12.50 6.59
CA LEU A 31 11.11 -11.10 6.21
C LEU A 31 9.88 -11.00 5.31
N HIS A 32 8.82 -10.30 5.73
CA HIS A 32 7.59 -10.18 4.95
C HIS A 32 6.92 -8.82 5.09
N GLU A 33 6.93 -8.04 4.01
CA GLU A 33 6.44 -6.66 3.97
C GLU A 33 5.07 -6.52 3.28
N GLU A 34 4.48 -7.64 2.87
CA GLU A 34 3.29 -7.67 2.03
C GLU A 34 2.07 -8.19 2.78
N SER A 35 0.88 -7.81 2.33
CA SER A 35 -0.39 -8.27 2.91
C SER A 35 -0.55 -9.80 2.85
N PRO A 36 -1.50 -10.37 3.63
CA PRO A 36 -1.94 -11.76 3.51
C PRO A 36 -2.35 -12.18 2.09
N LYS A 37 -2.76 -11.24 1.23
CA LYS A 37 -3.08 -11.52 -0.19
C LYS A 37 -1.89 -12.12 -0.93
N ASN A 38 -0.68 -11.67 -0.59
CA ASN A 38 0.53 -11.97 -1.34
C ASN A 38 1.04 -13.39 -1.05
N ASN A 39 1.08 -13.79 0.23
CA ASN A 39 1.35 -15.17 0.60
C ASN A 39 0.47 -15.63 1.77
N PRO A 40 -0.74 -16.16 1.50
CA PRO A 40 -1.71 -16.50 2.55
C PRO A 40 -1.26 -17.65 3.45
N ILE A 41 -0.24 -18.43 3.05
CA ILE A 41 0.27 -19.53 3.87
C ILE A 41 0.91 -19.05 5.17
N LEU A 42 1.43 -17.83 5.19
CA LEU A 42 2.06 -17.22 6.36
C LEU A 42 1.02 -16.82 7.42
N CYS A 43 -0.28 -16.81 7.08
CA CYS A 43 -1.35 -16.65 8.05
C CYS A 43 -1.68 -17.94 8.83
N ASN A 44 -1.09 -19.08 8.45
CA ASN A 44 -1.22 -20.31 9.22
C ASN A 44 -0.26 -20.27 10.42
N PRO A 45 -0.77 -20.35 11.67
CA PRO A 45 0.09 -20.33 12.86
C PRO A 45 1.18 -21.39 12.85
N ALA A 46 0.89 -22.59 12.35
CA ALA A 46 1.88 -23.67 12.28
C ALA A 46 3.06 -23.33 11.35
N ILE A 47 2.82 -22.51 10.31
CA ILE A 47 3.87 -22.04 9.41
C ILE A 47 4.60 -20.84 10.01
N ALA A 48 3.88 -19.91 10.65
CA ALA A 48 4.48 -18.77 11.32
C ALA A 48 5.45 -19.22 12.43
N GLU A 49 5.05 -20.23 13.21
CA GLU A 49 5.86 -20.82 14.29
C GLU A 49 7.09 -21.60 13.79
N PHE A 50 7.22 -21.86 12.48
CA PHE A 50 8.44 -22.47 11.94
C PHE A 50 9.67 -21.56 12.05
N PHE A 51 9.48 -20.25 12.06
CA PHE A 51 10.57 -19.27 12.12
C PHE A 51 10.92 -18.91 13.57
N ASN A 52 12.21 -18.73 13.85
CA ASN A 52 12.69 -18.24 15.15
C ASN A 52 12.51 -16.74 15.32
N TYR A 53 12.62 -15.99 14.23
CA TYR A 53 12.50 -14.53 14.22
C TYR A 53 11.64 -14.08 13.05
N SER A 54 10.92 -12.99 13.27
CA SER A 54 10.03 -12.39 12.30
C SER A 54 10.35 -10.91 12.12
N ALA A 55 10.41 -10.48 10.86
CA ALA A 55 10.43 -9.10 10.46
C ALA A 55 9.24 -8.86 9.52
N THR A 56 8.15 -8.34 10.06
CA THR A 56 6.90 -8.08 9.30
C THR A 56 6.30 -6.74 9.68
N TYR A 57 5.22 -6.33 9.01
CA TYR A 57 4.49 -5.11 9.38
C TYR A 57 3.77 -5.19 10.73
N SER A 58 3.63 -6.38 11.31
CA SER A 58 3.02 -6.56 12.63
C SER A 58 3.88 -5.91 13.72
N GLN A 59 3.23 -5.18 14.63
CA GLN A 59 3.90 -4.62 15.82
C GLN A 59 4.39 -5.71 16.78
N PHE A 60 3.90 -6.95 16.64
CA PHE A 60 4.29 -8.10 17.44
C PHE A 60 5.47 -8.90 16.84
N SER A 61 6.01 -8.48 15.69
CA SER A 61 7.22 -9.09 15.15
C SER A 61 8.45 -8.79 16.00
N ASP A 62 9.46 -9.66 15.95
CA ASP A 62 10.74 -9.45 16.63
C ASP A 62 11.44 -8.18 16.13
N ILE A 63 11.29 -7.90 14.84
CA ILE A 63 11.73 -6.66 14.19
C ILE A 63 10.54 -6.08 13.39
N PRO A 64 9.68 -5.26 14.01
CA PRO A 64 8.56 -4.64 13.30
C PRO A 64 9.05 -3.74 12.16
N LEU A 65 8.41 -3.87 11.01
CA LEU A 65 8.70 -3.09 9.80
C LEU A 65 7.67 -1.99 9.63
N THR A 66 8.14 -0.77 9.47
CA THR A 66 7.27 0.33 9.05
C THR A 66 7.17 0.31 7.53
N LEU A 67 6.00 -0.08 6.99
CA LEU A 67 5.72 0.03 5.54
C LEU A 67 5.48 1.48 5.08
N VAL A 68 5.85 2.43 5.92
CA VAL A 68 5.70 3.85 5.70
C VAL A 68 6.84 4.31 4.82
N HIS A 69 6.53 4.71 3.59
CA HIS A 69 7.50 5.28 2.67
C HIS A 69 7.72 6.80 2.94
N LEU A 70 8.02 7.15 4.20
CA LEU A 70 8.41 8.49 4.64
C LEU A 70 9.91 8.50 4.92
N LYS A 71 10.69 9.25 4.12
CA LYS A 71 12.13 9.35 4.36
C LYS A 71 12.46 10.24 5.57
N SER A 72 11.58 11.19 5.89
CA SER A 72 11.77 12.15 6.97
C SER A 72 10.44 12.85 7.32
N ILE A 73 10.38 13.51 8.48
CA ILE A 73 9.17 14.23 8.93
C ILE A 73 8.87 15.46 8.06
N GLU A 74 9.91 16.03 7.45
CA GLU A 74 9.81 17.15 6.53
C GLU A 74 8.90 16.81 5.35
N GLN A 75 8.86 15.54 4.93
CA GLN A 75 7.99 15.09 3.86
C GLN A 75 6.48 15.16 4.16
N ILE A 76 6.09 15.30 5.43
CA ILE A 76 4.69 15.49 5.85
C ILE A 76 4.31 16.98 5.81
N ILE A 77 5.25 17.85 6.17
CA ILE A 77 5.03 19.31 6.23
C ILE A 77 5.41 20.03 4.94
N ASP A 78 6.01 19.31 3.98
CA ASP A 78 6.35 19.82 2.66
C ASP A 78 5.08 20.24 1.90
N LEU A 79 5.03 21.52 1.53
CA LEU A 79 3.91 22.12 0.80
C LEU A 79 4.10 22.10 -0.72
N THR A 80 5.15 21.46 -1.25
CA THR A 80 5.49 21.41 -2.68
C THR A 80 4.30 21.05 -3.57
N TYR A 81 3.49 20.08 -3.16
CA TYR A 81 2.29 19.65 -3.90
C TYR A 81 0.98 20.16 -3.31
N PHE A 82 1.02 20.88 -2.18
CA PHE A 82 -0.18 21.32 -1.50
C PHE A 82 -0.97 22.28 -2.39
N LYS A 83 -2.28 22.02 -2.51
CA LYS A 83 -3.24 22.91 -3.16
C LYS A 83 -4.39 23.16 -2.19
N SER A 84 -4.78 24.41 -2.02
CA SER A 84 -5.95 24.77 -1.22
C SER A 84 -7.23 24.16 -1.78
N THR A 85 -8.27 24.07 -0.96
CA THR A 85 -9.58 23.55 -1.39
C THR A 85 -10.18 24.40 -2.53
N GLN A 86 -9.94 25.72 -2.53
CA GLN A 86 -10.36 26.61 -3.62
C GLN A 86 -9.62 26.26 -4.92
N GLU A 87 -8.29 26.12 -4.89
CA GLU A 87 -7.49 25.76 -6.06
C GLU A 87 -7.90 24.41 -6.64
N LYS A 88 -8.11 23.40 -5.79
CA LYS A 88 -8.62 22.08 -6.21
C LYS A 88 -9.97 22.20 -6.91
N SER A 89 -10.87 23.06 -6.42
CA SER A 89 -12.18 23.28 -7.03
C SER A 89 -12.09 23.96 -8.40
N ILE A 90 -11.17 24.92 -8.56
CA ILE A 90 -10.90 25.61 -9.83
C ILE A 90 -10.33 24.62 -10.85
N VAL A 91 -9.32 23.83 -10.45
CA VAL A 91 -8.69 22.82 -11.32
C VAL A 91 -9.69 21.75 -11.72
N ALA A 92 -10.49 21.24 -10.79
CA ALA A 92 -11.51 20.23 -11.07
C ALA A 92 -12.53 20.72 -12.12
N LYS A 93 -12.98 21.98 -12.01
CA LYS A 93 -13.89 22.58 -13.01
C LYS A 93 -13.22 22.75 -14.37
N LYS A 94 -11.96 23.17 -14.40
CA LYS A 94 -11.19 23.40 -15.64
C LYS A 94 -10.86 22.10 -16.38
N GLU A 95 -10.46 21.06 -15.65
CA GLU A 95 -9.98 19.78 -16.21
C GLU A 95 -11.08 18.70 -16.25
N GLY A 96 -12.29 18.97 -15.75
CA GLY A 96 -13.37 17.99 -15.67
C GLY A 96 -13.03 16.82 -14.75
N LEU A 97 -12.49 17.12 -13.56
CA LEU A 97 -12.13 16.09 -12.57
C LEU A 97 -13.29 15.83 -11.60
N ALA A 98 -13.41 14.58 -11.19
CA ALA A 98 -14.18 14.23 -10.00
C ALA A 98 -13.54 14.82 -8.74
N SER A 99 -14.28 14.85 -7.63
CA SER A 99 -13.69 15.25 -6.33
C SER A 99 -12.84 14.15 -5.69
N ILE A 100 -13.03 12.89 -6.13
CA ILE A 100 -12.41 11.69 -5.56
C ILE A 100 -11.59 10.97 -6.63
N ILE A 101 -10.35 10.61 -6.28
CA ILE A 101 -9.48 9.76 -7.09
C ILE A 101 -9.38 8.35 -6.51
N TYR A 102 -9.33 7.36 -7.41
CA TYR A 102 -9.01 5.97 -7.11
C TYR A 102 -7.85 5.52 -8.02
N VAL A 103 -6.74 5.06 -7.44
CA VAL A 103 -5.60 4.56 -8.22
C VAL A 103 -5.12 3.24 -7.67
N GLN A 104 -5.59 2.13 -8.26
CA GLN A 104 -5.19 0.78 -7.88
C GLN A 104 -4.89 -0.08 -9.10
N SER A 105 -3.82 -0.87 -9.01
CA SER A 105 -3.38 -1.76 -10.09
C SER A 105 -3.50 -3.24 -9.74
N ALA A 106 -3.63 -3.58 -8.45
CA ALA A 106 -3.84 -4.94 -7.97
C ALA A 106 -5.32 -5.16 -7.67
N CYS A 107 -6.06 -5.65 -8.66
CA CYS A 107 -7.51 -5.85 -8.58
C CYS A 107 -7.85 -7.16 -7.86
N ASP A 108 -9.14 -7.39 -7.60
CA ASP A 108 -9.65 -8.59 -6.91
C ASP A 108 -8.95 -8.79 -5.56
N ALA A 109 -8.82 -7.70 -4.83
CA ALA A 109 -8.25 -7.69 -3.50
C ALA A 109 -9.18 -8.40 -2.49
N PRO A 110 -8.64 -9.19 -1.53
CA PRO A 110 -9.42 -9.78 -0.43
C PRO A 110 -10.25 -8.77 0.37
N SER A 111 -9.82 -7.50 0.43
CA SER A 111 -10.61 -6.41 1.04
C SER A 111 -11.89 -6.06 0.28
N GLN A 112 -12.11 -6.62 -0.92
CA GLN A 112 -13.24 -6.33 -1.81
C GLN A 112 -13.36 -4.85 -2.19
N ARG A 113 -12.27 -4.08 -2.05
CA ARG A 113 -12.22 -2.63 -2.32
C ARG A 113 -12.78 -2.25 -3.69
N ASP A 114 -12.48 -3.03 -4.73
CA ASP A 114 -12.91 -2.72 -6.10
C ASP A 114 -14.44 -2.85 -6.24
N ILE A 115 -15.05 -3.82 -5.56
CA ILE A 115 -16.50 -4.00 -5.52
C ILE A 115 -17.14 -2.82 -4.79
N TYR A 116 -16.61 -2.46 -3.62
CA TYR A 116 -17.10 -1.33 -2.85
C TYR A 116 -17.05 -0.02 -3.67
N VAL A 117 -15.90 0.27 -4.28
CA VAL A 117 -15.72 1.49 -5.09
C VAL A 117 -16.65 1.48 -6.30
N LYS A 118 -16.82 0.34 -6.97
CA LYS A 118 -17.76 0.20 -8.09
C LYS A 118 -19.20 0.50 -7.69
N GLU A 119 -19.63 0.06 -6.51
CA GLU A 119 -20.96 0.38 -5.98
C GLU A 119 -21.08 1.86 -5.61
N LEU A 120 -20.05 2.45 -4.99
CA LEU A 120 -20.01 3.87 -4.65
C LEU A 120 -20.08 4.78 -5.88
N MET A 121 -19.46 4.37 -6.99
CA MET A 121 -19.48 5.09 -8.27
C MET A 121 -20.89 5.28 -8.86
N LYS A 122 -21.90 4.53 -8.39
CA LYS A 122 -23.30 4.71 -8.79
C LYS A 122 -23.92 5.99 -8.20
N PHE A 123 -23.36 6.49 -7.11
CA PHE A 123 -23.92 7.62 -6.34
C PHE A 123 -23.06 8.88 -6.44
N ILE A 124 -21.74 8.72 -6.60
CA ILE A 124 -20.79 9.83 -6.70
C ILE A 124 -19.77 9.58 -7.81
N SER A 125 -19.38 10.65 -8.51
CA SER A 125 -18.32 10.55 -9.51
C SER A 125 -16.96 10.30 -8.86
N ILE A 126 -16.24 9.29 -9.36
CA ILE A 126 -14.87 8.94 -8.95
C ILE A 126 -14.04 8.75 -10.22
N ASP A 127 -12.88 9.39 -10.26
CA ASP A 127 -11.92 9.21 -11.33
C ASP A 127 -10.98 8.05 -10.97
N SER A 128 -11.00 6.98 -11.77
CA SER A 128 -10.14 5.80 -11.61
C SER A 128 -9.12 5.69 -12.74
N TYR A 129 -7.83 5.75 -12.36
CA TYR A 129 -6.70 5.76 -13.30
C TYR A 129 -5.86 4.48 -13.33
N GLY A 130 -5.97 3.63 -12.30
CA GLY A 130 -5.23 2.38 -12.22
C GLY A 130 -5.77 1.30 -13.14
N LYS A 131 -5.22 0.09 -13.08
CA LYS A 131 -5.76 -1.06 -13.84
C LYS A 131 -7.19 -1.42 -13.41
N CYS A 132 -7.57 -1.11 -12.17
CA CYS A 132 -8.87 -1.48 -11.61
C CYS A 132 -9.93 -0.39 -11.88
N LEU A 133 -11.10 -0.81 -12.36
CA LEU A 133 -12.23 0.04 -12.79
C LEU A 133 -11.93 0.96 -13.99
N ASN A 134 -10.78 1.63 -14.02
CA ASN A 134 -10.16 2.34 -15.14
C ASN A 134 -11.15 3.11 -16.04
N ASN A 135 -11.93 4.01 -15.45
CA ASN A 135 -12.86 4.86 -16.19
C ASN A 135 -12.20 6.13 -16.75
N LYS A 136 -10.94 6.40 -16.38
CA LYS A 136 -10.18 7.56 -16.83
C LYS A 136 -8.74 7.16 -17.14
N PRO A 137 -8.25 7.38 -18.37
CA PRO A 137 -6.90 6.98 -18.71
C PRO A 137 -5.87 7.86 -18.01
N LEU A 138 -4.75 7.26 -17.58
CA LEU A 138 -3.60 8.04 -17.12
C LEU A 138 -3.13 9.00 -18.22
N PRO A 139 -2.65 10.22 -17.86
CA PRO A 139 -1.91 11.07 -18.78
C PRO A 139 -0.77 10.29 -19.45
N THR A 140 -0.48 10.55 -20.73
CA THR A 140 0.52 9.79 -21.50
C THR A 140 1.88 9.73 -20.81
N SER A 141 2.29 10.80 -20.14
CA SER A 141 3.54 10.88 -19.40
C SER A 141 3.60 9.95 -18.18
N LEU A 142 2.45 9.50 -17.67
CA LEU A 142 2.31 8.59 -16.52
C LEU A 142 2.00 7.15 -16.94
N ARG A 143 1.95 6.84 -18.24
CA ARG A 143 1.67 5.48 -18.73
C ARG A 143 2.90 4.57 -18.77
N ASN A 144 4.06 5.04 -18.33
CA ASN A 144 5.27 4.23 -18.33
C ASN A 144 5.14 3.09 -17.28
N PRO A 145 5.17 1.81 -17.68
CA PRO A 145 5.05 0.69 -16.76
C PRO A 145 6.21 0.57 -15.75
N THR A 146 7.33 1.25 -15.98
CA THR A 146 8.46 1.30 -15.03
C THR A 146 8.40 2.52 -14.10
N GLY A 147 7.39 3.38 -14.24
CA GLY A 147 7.29 4.63 -13.49
C GLY A 147 7.03 4.38 -12.01
N SER A 148 7.73 5.11 -11.15
CA SER A 148 7.52 5.02 -9.71
C SER A 148 6.21 5.69 -9.30
N MET A 149 5.49 5.11 -8.33
CA MET A 149 4.32 5.76 -7.71
C MET A 149 4.68 6.97 -6.83
N GLU A 150 5.95 7.38 -6.83
CA GLU A 150 6.46 8.59 -6.17
C GLU A 150 7.00 9.62 -7.19
N GLU A 151 6.74 9.44 -8.49
CA GLU A 151 7.14 10.42 -9.50
C GLU A 151 6.38 11.75 -9.37
N PRO A 152 7.04 12.91 -9.58
CA PRO A 152 6.43 14.23 -9.38
C PRO A 152 5.11 14.45 -10.11
N GLN A 153 4.97 13.93 -11.33
CA GLN A 153 3.75 14.07 -12.12
C GLN A 153 2.58 13.26 -11.54
N PHE A 154 2.86 12.11 -10.93
CA PHE A 154 1.85 11.28 -10.30
C PHE A 154 1.38 11.91 -8.99
N LEU A 155 2.32 12.46 -8.22
CA LEU A 155 2.04 13.22 -7.01
C LEU A 155 1.21 14.49 -7.32
N ASP A 156 1.55 15.25 -8.37
CA ASP A 156 0.73 16.39 -8.83
C ASP A 156 -0.67 15.96 -9.29
N LEU A 157 -0.80 14.81 -9.98
CA LEU A 157 -2.12 14.29 -10.36
C LEU A 157 -3.00 14.07 -9.12
N ILE A 158 -2.48 13.40 -8.09
CA ILE A 158 -3.25 13.13 -6.86
C ILE A 158 -3.57 14.43 -6.12
N SER A 159 -2.62 15.38 -6.05
CA SER A 159 -2.82 16.62 -5.28
C SER A 159 -3.91 17.53 -5.82
N LYS A 160 -4.35 17.34 -7.07
CA LYS A 160 -5.51 18.03 -7.66
C LYS A 160 -6.85 17.60 -7.06
N TYR A 161 -6.93 16.42 -6.43
CA TYR A 161 -8.17 15.87 -5.88
C TYR A 161 -8.39 16.28 -4.43
N LYS A 162 -9.66 16.40 -4.02
CA LYS A 162 -9.99 16.69 -2.61
C LYS A 162 -9.83 15.46 -1.74
N PHE A 163 -10.26 14.31 -2.27
CA PHE A 163 -10.22 13.03 -1.58
C PHE A 163 -9.51 11.97 -2.43
N ALA A 164 -8.81 11.06 -1.77
CA ALA A 164 -8.22 9.88 -2.40
C ALA A 164 -8.68 8.63 -1.66
N ILE A 165 -9.17 7.63 -2.39
CA ILE A 165 -9.51 6.34 -1.80
C ILE A 165 -8.22 5.56 -1.53
N ALA A 166 -7.89 5.46 -0.24
CA ALA A 166 -6.67 4.89 0.31
C ALA A 166 -6.93 3.47 0.85
N PHE A 167 -7.61 2.63 0.07
CA PHE A 167 -7.98 1.29 0.51
C PHE A 167 -6.83 0.29 0.31
N GLU A 168 -6.47 -0.42 1.37
CA GLU A 168 -5.50 -1.51 1.32
C GLU A 168 -6.07 -2.73 0.59
N ASN A 169 -5.17 -3.58 0.09
CA ASN A 169 -5.56 -4.82 -0.59
C ASN A 169 -6.04 -5.92 0.40
N ALA A 170 -5.79 -5.74 1.71
CA ALA A 170 -6.32 -6.58 2.78
C ALA A 170 -6.67 -5.71 4.00
N VAL A 171 -7.67 -6.14 4.78
CA VAL A 171 -8.03 -5.55 6.07
C VAL A 171 -7.35 -6.40 7.14
N THR A 172 -6.26 -5.90 7.71
CA THR A 172 -5.41 -6.65 8.64
C THR A 172 -4.74 -5.68 9.59
N ASP A 173 -4.68 -6.02 10.88
CA ASP A 173 -4.02 -5.20 11.90
C ASP A 173 -2.59 -4.84 11.48
N ASP A 174 -2.18 -3.61 11.78
CA ASP A 174 -0.86 -3.02 11.49
C ASP A 174 -0.50 -2.87 10.00
N TYR A 175 -1.29 -3.40 9.06
CA TYR A 175 -1.01 -3.29 7.63
C TYR A 175 -1.41 -1.90 7.07
N ILE A 176 -0.48 -0.95 7.20
CA ILE A 176 -0.62 0.43 6.75
C ILE A 176 0.50 0.75 5.78
N THR A 177 0.16 1.06 4.53
CA THR A 177 1.15 1.28 3.46
C THR A 177 1.21 2.72 3.00
N GLU A 178 1.92 2.97 1.89
CA GLU A 178 1.99 4.27 1.23
C GLU A 178 0.61 4.83 0.82
N LYS A 179 -0.42 3.97 0.71
CA LYS A 179 -1.79 4.38 0.32
C LYS A 179 -2.39 5.38 1.31
N LEU A 180 -2.14 5.21 2.60
CA LEU A 180 -2.59 6.17 3.62
C LEU A 180 -1.77 7.45 3.59
N TRP A 181 -0.44 7.33 3.55
CA TRP A 181 0.47 8.46 3.74
C TRP A 181 0.61 9.36 2.52
N ARG A 182 0.57 8.80 1.30
CA ARG A 182 0.70 9.56 0.06
C ARG A 182 -0.32 10.71 -0.02
N PRO A 183 -1.65 10.50 0.09
CA PRO A 183 -2.60 11.61 0.00
C PRO A 183 -2.41 12.65 1.11
N ILE A 184 -2.09 12.23 2.34
CA ILE A 184 -1.85 13.15 3.48
C ILE A 184 -0.76 14.16 3.14
N ARG A 185 0.40 13.68 2.66
CA ARG A 185 1.54 14.53 2.26
C ARG A 185 1.24 15.45 1.08
N LEU A 186 0.21 15.15 0.29
CA LEU A 186 -0.21 15.93 -0.88
C LEU A 186 -1.37 16.88 -0.56
N GLY A 187 -1.72 17.06 0.72
CA GLY A 187 -2.86 17.87 1.14
C GLY A 187 -4.21 17.32 0.67
N THR A 188 -4.29 16.01 0.40
CA THR A 188 -5.49 15.30 -0.07
C THR A 188 -6.02 14.43 1.06
N VAL A 189 -7.33 14.46 1.30
CA VAL A 189 -7.92 13.72 2.43
C VAL A 189 -8.04 12.24 2.07
N PRO A 190 -7.39 11.31 2.79
CA PRO A 190 -7.57 9.88 2.55
C PRO A 190 -8.95 9.41 3.00
N ILE A 191 -9.62 8.62 2.17
CA ILE A 191 -10.75 7.78 2.55
C ILE A 191 -10.17 6.38 2.75
N TYR A 192 -9.96 5.98 4.01
CA TYR A 192 -9.15 4.81 4.35
C TYR A 192 -9.99 3.57 4.72
N LEU A 193 -9.51 2.40 4.29
CA LEU A 193 -9.96 1.07 4.71
C LEU A 193 -8.73 0.16 4.65
N GLY A 194 -8.33 -0.43 5.76
CA GLY A 194 -7.11 -1.24 5.87
C GLY A 194 -6.94 -1.77 7.27
N ALA A 195 -5.89 -1.35 7.98
CA ALA A 195 -5.68 -1.71 9.38
C ALA A 195 -6.81 -1.18 10.29
N PRO A 196 -7.58 -2.06 10.98
CA PRO A 196 -8.64 -1.64 11.89
C PRO A 196 -8.14 -0.88 13.12
N ASN A 197 -6.88 -1.13 13.50
CA ASN A 197 -6.23 -0.58 14.68
C ASN A 197 -5.43 0.71 14.40
N ILE A 198 -5.57 1.31 13.21
CA ILE A 198 -5.04 2.66 12.93
C ILE A 198 -5.64 3.66 13.92
N LYS A 199 -4.79 4.54 14.48
CA LYS A 199 -5.18 5.58 15.44
C LYS A 199 -4.65 6.94 15.02
#